data_AF-A0A9P9YLC2-F1
#
_entry.id   AF-A0A9P9YLC2-F1
#
_cell.length_a   1.000
_cell.length_b   1.000
_cell.length_c   1.000
_cell.angle_alpha   90.00
_cell.angle_beta   90.00
_cell.angle_gamma   90.00
#
_symmetry.space_group_name_H-M   'P 1'
#
loop_
_entity.id
_entity.type
_entity.pdbx_description
1 polymer ?
#
loop_
_entity_poly.entity_id
_entity_poly.type
_entity_poly.pdbx_seq_one_letter_code
_entity_poly.pdbx_strand_id
1 'polypeptide(L)'
;MVNGISHAFEDCFRRARIASIQAQSIHVPHFIEAIQCSFDNCILTKCNRMKRYIRHYKQCRLRRTGRCQACRNLIIIKCSHVLNCKEKQCSFPDCSELKQKIKKYLD
;
A
#
# COMPACT_ATOMS: atom_id res chain seq x y z
N MET A 1 -19.16 6.76 -2.30
CA MET A 1 -18.32 7.22 -1.16
C MET A 1 -17.28 6.13 -0.83
N VAL A 2 -16.07 6.20 -1.39
CA VAL A 2 -14.97 5.25 -1.09
C VAL A 2 -13.81 5.99 -0.40
N ASN A 3 -14.12 6.76 0.65
CA ASN A 3 -13.13 7.55 1.41
C ASN A 3 -12.94 7.01 2.84
N GLY A 4 -13.00 5.70 3.02
CA GLY A 4 -12.65 5.05 4.28
C GLY A 4 -11.39 4.24 4.08
N ILE A 5 -10.25 4.77 4.53
CA ILE A 5 -9.07 3.94 4.82
C ILE A 5 -9.59 2.76 5.64
N SER A 6 -9.34 1.53 5.17
CA SER A 6 -9.92 0.37 5.83
C SER A 6 -9.32 0.24 7.22
N HIS A 7 -10.14 -0.13 8.21
CA HIS A 7 -9.70 -0.42 9.59
C HIS A 7 -8.47 -1.35 9.62
N ALA A 8 -8.33 -2.25 8.65
CA ALA A 8 -7.14 -3.08 8.46
C ALA A 8 -5.83 -2.33 8.18
N PHE A 9 -5.88 -1.13 7.60
CA PHE A 9 -4.73 -0.26 7.39
C PHE A 9 -4.28 0.38 8.71
N GLU A 10 -5.23 0.84 9.54
CA GLU A 10 -4.94 1.32 10.89
C GLU A 10 -4.44 0.21 11.82
N ASP A 11 -5.05 -0.99 11.73
CA ASP A 11 -4.66 -2.17 12.51
C ASP A 11 -3.27 -2.68 12.10
N CYS A 12 -2.92 -2.65 10.80
CA CYS A 12 -1.54 -2.91 10.35
C CYS A 12 -0.56 -1.92 10.97
N PHE A 13 -0.93 -0.65 11.12
CA PHE A 13 -0.08 0.36 11.73
C PHE A 13 0.10 0.14 13.23
N ARG A 14 -0.97 -0.14 13.98
CA ARG A 14 -0.89 -0.50 15.42
C ARG A 14 -0.06 -1.76 15.67
N ARG A 15 -0.16 -2.75 14.77
CA ARG A 15 0.61 -4.00 14.84
C ARG A 15 2.03 -3.85 14.30
N ALA A 16 2.34 -2.80 13.54
CA ALA A 16 3.66 -2.50 13.01
C ALA A 16 4.64 -1.97 14.07
N ARG A 17 4.53 -2.42 15.34
CA ARG A 17 5.65 -2.38 16.29
C ARG A 17 6.81 -3.20 15.74
N ILE A 18 7.60 -2.51 14.91
CA ILE A 18 9.06 -2.49 14.83
C ILE A 18 9.74 -3.83 15.15
N ALA A 19 9.98 -4.63 14.10
CA ALA A 19 11.14 -5.52 13.99
C ALA A 19 11.28 -6.18 12.59
N SER A 20 10.18 -6.38 11.84
CA SER A 20 10.22 -7.30 10.68
C SER A 20 9.83 -6.72 9.31
N ILE A 21 9.50 -5.42 9.22
CA ILE A 21 8.98 -4.83 7.96
C ILE A 21 10.10 -4.55 6.91
N GLN A 22 11.38 -4.73 7.27
CA GLN A 22 12.50 -4.56 6.32
C GLN A 22 12.53 -5.62 5.19
N ALA A 23 11.81 -6.74 5.32
CA ALA A 23 11.89 -7.84 4.37
C ALA A 23 11.08 -7.68 3.07
N GLN A 24 10.22 -6.66 2.93
CA GLN A 24 9.36 -6.50 1.73
C GLN A 24 9.73 -5.32 0.81
N SER A 25 10.93 -4.74 0.98
CA SER A 25 11.41 -3.59 0.19
C SER A 25 11.47 -3.86 -1.32
N ILE A 26 11.65 -5.11 -1.76
CA ILE A 26 11.79 -5.44 -3.19
C ILE A 26 10.50 -5.19 -4.00
N HIS A 27 9.33 -5.23 -3.37
CA HIS A 27 8.05 -5.06 -4.06
C HIS A 27 7.57 -3.62 -4.14
N VAL A 28 8.11 -2.73 -3.31
CA VAL A 28 7.78 -1.29 -3.29
C VAL A 28 8.07 -0.60 -4.64
N PRO A 29 9.27 -0.70 -5.24
CA PRO A 29 9.55 -0.02 -6.51
C PRO A 29 8.65 -0.54 -7.65
N HIS A 30 8.43 -1.86 -7.72
CA HIS A 30 7.51 -2.45 -8.69
C HIS A 30 6.05 -2.02 -8.47
N PHE A 31 5.67 -1.72 -7.23
CA PHE A 31 4.36 -1.19 -6.90
C PHE A 31 4.16 0.23 -7.45
N ILE A 32 5.17 1.09 -7.26
CA ILE A 32 5.16 2.48 -7.73
C ILE A 32 5.10 2.50 -9.26
N GLU A 33 5.95 1.73 -9.93
CA GLU A 33 5.95 1.56 -11.40
C GLU A 33 4.58 1.12 -11.94
N ALA A 34 3.94 0.15 -11.29
CA ALA A 34 2.65 -0.36 -11.75
C ALA A 34 1.50 0.65 -11.60
N ILE A 35 1.59 1.54 -10.61
CA ILE A 35 0.63 2.64 -10.42
C ILE A 35 0.82 3.72 -11.48
N GLN A 36 2.08 4.04 -11.81
CA GLN A 36 2.42 5.08 -12.78
C GLN A 36 2.28 4.61 -14.23
N CYS A 37 2.21 3.30 -14.44
CA CYS A 37 2.06 2.72 -15.77
C CYS A 37 0.66 2.99 -16.34
N SER A 38 0.58 3.83 -17.37
CA SER A 38 -0.66 4.19 -18.07
C SER A 38 -1.23 3.09 -18.98
N PHE A 39 -0.47 2.04 -19.30
CA PHE A 39 -0.90 0.98 -20.24
C PHE A 39 -1.62 -0.17 -19.53
N ASP A 40 -2.91 -0.37 -19.75
CA ASP A 40 -3.69 -1.47 -19.15
C ASP A 40 -3.08 -2.87 -19.41
N ASN A 41 -2.53 -3.09 -20.60
CA ASN A 41 -1.83 -4.31 -20.99
C ASN A 41 -0.33 -4.05 -21.16
N CYS A 42 0.36 -3.79 -20.05
CA CYS A 42 1.80 -3.60 -20.07
C CYS A 42 2.50 -4.89 -20.53
N ILE A 43 3.60 -4.80 -21.28
CA ILE A 43 4.39 -5.98 -21.68
C ILE A 43 5.09 -6.67 -20.49
N LEU A 44 5.28 -5.94 -19.39
CA LEU A 44 5.94 -6.46 -18.20
C LEU A 44 4.97 -7.23 -17.31
N THR A 45 5.15 -8.55 -17.23
CA THR A 45 4.33 -9.45 -16.39
C THR A 45 4.28 -9.04 -14.92
N LYS A 46 5.39 -8.50 -14.37
CA LYS A 46 5.46 -7.98 -12.99
C LYS A 46 4.51 -6.79 -12.79
N CYS A 47 4.47 -5.86 -13.75
CA CYS A 47 3.58 -4.71 -13.74
C CYS A 47 2.11 -5.14 -13.76
N ASN A 48 1.74 -6.03 -14.70
CA ASN A 48 0.37 -6.57 -14.79
C ASN A 48 -0.06 -7.30 -13.51
N ARG A 49 0.84 -8.10 -12.92
CA ARG A 49 0.57 -8.76 -11.63
C ARG A 49 0.22 -7.72 -10.58
N MET A 50 1.01 -6.66 -10.49
CA MET A 50 0.82 -5.64 -9.48
C MET A 50 -0.45 -4.78 -9.72
N LYS A 51 -0.79 -4.51 -10.98
CA LYS A 51 -2.09 -3.92 -11.36
C LYS A 51 -3.29 -4.76 -10.91
N ARG A 52 -3.20 -6.10 -11.04
CA ARG A 52 -4.25 -7.00 -10.52
C ARG A 52 -4.39 -6.89 -9.00
N TYR A 53 -3.28 -6.78 -8.26
CA TYR A 53 -3.33 -6.56 -6.81
C TYR A 53 -4.02 -5.23 -6.46
N ILE A 54 -3.73 -4.15 -7.19
CA ILE A 54 -4.36 -2.84 -7.00
C ILE A 54 -5.87 -2.92 -7.25
N ARG A 55 -6.28 -3.51 -8.38
CA ARG A 55 -7.69 -3.69 -8.73
C ARG A 55 -8.43 -4.54 -7.69
N HIS A 56 -7.83 -5.65 -7.29
CA HIS A 56 -8.36 -6.50 -6.22
C HIS A 56 -8.55 -5.69 -4.93
N TYR A 57 -7.53 -4.95 -4.49
CA TYR A 57 -7.63 -4.15 -3.26
C TYR A 57 -8.78 -3.14 -3.31
N LYS A 58 -9.02 -2.49 -4.45
CA LYS A 58 -10.13 -1.54 -4.64
C LYS A 58 -11.50 -2.22 -4.53
N GLN A 59 -11.65 -3.46 -4.98
CA GLN A 59 -12.92 -4.19 -5.05
C GLN A 59 -13.14 -5.19 -3.89
N CYS A 60 -12.08 -5.53 -3.14
CA CYS A 60 -12.13 -6.58 -2.13
C CYS A 60 -12.87 -6.12 -0.86
N ARG A 61 -14.02 -6.75 -0.59
CA ARG A 61 -14.83 -6.51 0.61
C ARG A 61 -14.16 -7.06 1.88
N LEU A 62 -13.41 -8.16 1.74
CA LEU A 62 -12.67 -8.81 2.84
C LEU A 62 -11.44 -8.00 3.30
N ARG A 63 -11.08 -6.92 2.61
CA ARG A 63 -9.97 -6.05 3.05
C ARG A 63 -10.25 -5.39 4.39
N ARG A 64 -11.52 -5.04 4.66
CA ARG A 64 -11.92 -4.34 5.89
C ARG A 64 -11.76 -5.21 7.13
N THR A 65 -11.91 -6.53 6.98
CA THR A 65 -11.80 -7.51 8.06
C THR A 65 -10.38 -8.04 8.23
N GLY A 66 -9.43 -7.65 7.37
CA GLY A 66 -8.06 -8.16 7.41
C GLY A 66 -7.90 -9.64 7.00
N ARG A 67 -8.97 -10.34 6.62
CA ARG A 67 -8.91 -11.78 6.31
C ARG A 67 -8.24 -12.08 4.97
N CYS A 68 -8.29 -11.12 4.02
CA CYS A 68 -7.70 -11.31 2.70
C CYS A 68 -6.17 -11.18 2.74
N GLN A 69 -5.45 -12.27 2.41
CA GLN A 69 -3.99 -12.29 2.37
C GLN A 69 -3.40 -11.35 1.30
N ALA A 70 -4.01 -11.29 0.11
CA ALA A 70 -3.54 -10.40 -0.96
C ALA A 70 -3.63 -8.92 -0.54
N CYS A 71 -4.72 -8.54 0.13
CA CYS A 71 -4.88 -7.19 0.66
C CYS A 71 -3.92 -6.91 1.82
N ARG A 72 -3.69 -7.89 2.72
CA ARG A 72 -2.69 -7.76 3.80
C ARG A 72 -1.30 -7.48 3.25
N ASN A 73 -0.85 -8.25 2.27
CA ASN A 73 0.46 -8.04 1.65
C ASN A 73 0.55 -6.65 0.99
N LEU A 74 -0.53 -6.20 0.32
CA LEU A 74 -0.55 -4.87 -0.27
C LEU A 74 -0.44 -3.76 0.79
N ILE A 75 -1.16 -3.90 1.91
CA ILE A 75 -1.10 -2.96 3.02
C ILE A 75 0.34 -2.90 3.58
N ILE A 76 1.00 -4.05 3.76
CA ILE A 76 2.40 -4.09 4.22
C ILE A 76 3.33 -3.33 3.26
N ILE A 77 3.18 -3.54 1.94
CA ILE A 77 3.96 -2.82 0.93
C ILE A 77 3.70 -1.30 1.02
N LYS A 78 2.42 -0.87 1.12
CA LYS A 78 2.06 0.56 1.27
C LYS A 78 2.65 1.15 2.56
N CYS A 79 2.52 0.47 3.69
CA CYS A 79 3.01 0.93 4.98
C CYS A 79 4.54 1.02 5.00
N SER A 80 5.23 0.03 4.45
CA SER A 80 6.70 0.05 4.32
C SER A 80 7.19 1.26 3.54
N HIS A 81 6.54 1.58 2.41
CA HIS A 81 6.83 2.79 1.67
C HIS A 81 6.61 4.04 2.53
N VAL A 82 5.43 4.20 3.14
CA VAL A 82 5.09 5.42 3.88
C VAL A 82 6.01 5.66 5.09
N LEU A 83 6.40 4.60 5.80
CA LEU A 83 7.33 4.67 6.93
C LEU A 83 8.76 5.08 6.53
N ASN A 84 9.23 4.65 5.36
CA ASN A 84 10.59 4.92 4.90
C ASN A 84 10.68 6.11 3.93
N CYS A 85 9.56 6.56 3.37
CA CYS A 85 9.52 7.61 2.38
C CYS A 85 9.84 8.96 3.04
N LYS A 86 10.99 9.54 2.70
CA LYS A 86 11.41 10.89 3.12
C LYS A 86 11.06 11.98 2.11
N GLU A 87 10.54 11.60 0.94
CA GLU A 87 10.19 12.56 -0.10
C GLU A 87 9.00 13.43 0.32
N LYS A 88 9.14 14.75 0.12
CA LYS A 88 8.06 15.72 0.34
C LYS A 88 6.99 15.64 -0.75
N GLN A 89 7.41 15.39 -1.99
CA GLN A 89 6.54 15.24 -3.16
C GLN A 89 6.71 13.84 -3.75
N CYS A 90 6.10 12.85 -3.11
CA CYS A 90 6.20 11.48 -3.59
C CYS A 90 5.19 11.22 -4.70
N SER A 91 5.64 10.60 -5.79
CA SER A 91 4.79 10.18 -6.93
C SER A 91 3.88 8.99 -6.61
N PHE A 92 3.95 8.48 -5.38
CA PHE A 92 3.05 7.44 -4.89
C PHE A 92 1.70 8.05 -4.45
N PRO A 93 0.58 7.64 -5.05
CA PRO A 93 -0.73 8.18 -4.70
C PRO A 93 -1.07 7.85 -3.25
N ASP A 94 -1.72 8.81 -2.60
CA ASP A 94 -2.06 8.78 -1.18
C ASP A 94 -0.84 8.81 -0.23
N CYS A 95 0.41 8.88 -0.70
CA CYS A 95 1.59 8.86 0.18
C CYS A 95 1.53 9.97 1.24
N SER A 96 1.35 11.21 0.79
CA SER A 96 1.32 12.39 1.65
C SER A 96 0.12 12.37 2.59
N GLU A 97 -1.05 11.91 2.12
CA GLU A 97 -2.25 11.78 2.97
C GLU A 97 -2.05 10.71 4.06
N LEU A 98 -1.49 9.56 3.68
CA LEU A 98 -1.20 8.47 4.62
C LEU A 98 -0.14 8.88 5.64
N LYS A 99 0.91 9.60 5.23
CA LYS A 99 1.91 10.17 6.15
C LYS A 99 1.27 11.10 7.18
N GLN A 100 0.41 12.02 6.74
CA GLN A 100 -0.26 12.96 7.65
C GLN A 100 -1.18 12.24 8.63
N LYS A 101 -1.95 11.26 8.16
CA LYS A 101 -2.83 10.46 9.04
C LYS A 101 -2.01 9.63 10.03
N ILE A 102 -0.93 8.99 9.58
CA ILE A 102 0.00 8.26 10.45
C ILE A 102 0.60 9.16 11.53
N LYS A 103 1.03 10.38 11.17
CA LYS A 103 1.55 11.33 12.15
C LYS A 103 0.52 11.63 13.25
N LYS A 104 -0.77 11.70 12.91
CA LYS A 104 -1.86 11.89 13.90
C LYS A 104 -2.11 10.69 14.82
N TYR A 105 -1.65 9.48 14.50
CA TYR A 105 -1.78 8.30 15.37
C TYR A 105 -0.52 8.03 16.22
N LEU A 106 0.58 8.72 15.93
CA LEU A 106 1.85 8.59 16.65
C LEU A 106 2.10 9.72 17.66
N ASP A 107 1.24 10.74 17.66
CA ASP A 107 1.17 11.83 18.65
C ASP A 107 0.12 11.48 19.72
#